data_AF-A0A133ZZQ2-F1
#
_entry.id   AF-A0A133ZZQ2-F1
#
_cell.length_a   1.000
_cell.length_b   1.000
_cell.length_c   1.000
_cell.angle_alpha   90.00
_cell.angle_beta   90.00
_cell.angle_gamma   90.00
#
_symmetry.space_group_name_H-M   'P 1'
#
loop_
_entity.id
_entity.type
_entity.pdbx_description
1 polymer ?
#
loop_
_entity_poly.entity_id
_entity_poly.type
_entity_poly.pdbx_seq_one_letter_code
_entity_poly.pdbx_strand_id
1 'polypeptide(L)'
;MEKNENKFTLKPKDFLVLILFTIIYLFFQITIYPALAFLFWLIFTMRIEEIIFNALEFLNLSKGTISIIDIVITGIALLTVLIFVFYLGYLCSKFLKKINKTLLGSVMMAILIYFLYKIFTETDENTAMFAPTAREIYIFCTVSHIFYTVGVFFSDKVKKVLDRIKFKKK
;
A
#
# COMPACT_ATOMS: atom_id res chain seq x y z
N MET A 1 -24.45 31.10 -25.15
CA MET A 1 -24.30 29.97 -24.22
C MET A 1 -23.24 29.06 -24.81
N GLU A 2 -21.99 29.27 -24.40
CA GLU A 2 -20.82 28.63 -25.01
C GLU A 2 -20.73 27.20 -24.49
N LYS A 3 -20.99 26.23 -25.38
CA LYS A 3 -20.91 24.81 -25.08
C LYS A 3 -19.43 24.46 -25.01
N ASN A 4 -18.87 24.52 -23.80
CA ASN A 4 -17.48 24.15 -23.56
C ASN A 4 -17.35 22.63 -23.61
N GLU A 5 -17.33 22.10 -24.83
CA GLU A 5 -16.96 20.72 -25.12
C GLU A 5 -15.47 20.56 -24.80
N ASN A 6 -15.14 20.38 -23.52
CA ASN A 6 -13.93 19.67 -23.13
C ASN A 6 -14.09 18.23 -23.60
N LYS A 7 -13.94 18.05 -24.91
CA LYS A 7 -13.88 16.77 -25.59
C LYS A 7 -12.72 16.04 -24.92
N PHE A 8 -13.01 14.95 -24.22
CA PHE A 8 -12.02 13.99 -23.72
C PHE A 8 -11.32 13.33 -24.91
N THR A 9 -10.56 14.10 -25.70
CA THR A 9 -9.70 13.58 -26.75
C THR A 9 -8.43 13.07 -26.08
N LEU A 10 -8.54 11.88 -25.48
CA LEU A 10 -7.38 11.11 -25.07
C LEU A 10 -6.52 10.88 -26.30
N LYS A 11 -5.27 11.36 -26.26
CA LYS A 11 -4.30 10.99 -27.29
C LYS A 11 -4.14 9.46 -27.22
N PRO A 12 -4.15 8.75 -28.36
CA PRO A 12 -4.12 7.28 -28.38
C PRO A 12 -2.96 6.69 -27.56
N LYS A 13 -1.81 7.37 -27.57
CA LYS A 13 -0.62 7.01 -26.81
C LYS A 13 -0.82 7.09 -25.29
N ASP A 14 -1.51 8.13 -24.80
CA ASP A 14 -1.75 8.32 -23.37
C ASP A 14 -2.78 7.32 -22.84
N PHE A 15 -3.76 6.95 -23.69
CA PHE A 15 -4.72 5.90 -23.39
C PHE A 15 -4.07 4.51 -23.29
N LEU A 16 -3.17 4.17 -24.21
CA LEU A 16 -2.45 2.89 -24.18
C LEU A 16 -1.55 2.79 -22.93
N VAL A 17 -0.87 3.88 -22.57
CA VAL A 17 -0.08 3.94 -21.33
C VAL A 17 -0.96 3.75 -20.09
N LEU A 18 -2.17 4.32 -20.06
CA LEU A 18 -3.10 4.12 -18.95
C LEU A 18 -3.59 2.67 -18.85
N ILE A 19 -3.95 2.04 -19.97
CA ILE A 19 -4.36 0.63 -19.99
C ILE A 19 -3.23 -0.25 -19.47
N LEU A 20 -2.03 -0.08 -20.03
CA LEU A 20 -0.87 -0.85 -19.63
C LEU A 20 -0.57 -0.67 -18.14
N PHE A 21 -0.61 0.58 -17.66
CA PHE A 21 -0.45 0.89 -16.25
C PHE A 21 -1.51 0.20 -15.39
N THR A 22 -2.79 0.29 -15.78
CA THR A 22 -3.91 -0.33 -15.04
C THR A 22 -3.72 -1.83 -14.93
N ILE A 23 -3.36 -2.52 -16.02
CA ILE A 23 -3.14 -3.97 -16.02
C ILE A 23 -1.99 -4.34 -15.08
N ILE A 24 -0.85 -3.65 -15.20
CA ILE A 24 0.31 -3.90 -14.34
C ILE A 24 -0.04 -3.63 -12.88
N TYR A 25 -0.69 -2.51 -12.59
CA TYR A 25 -1.03 -2.13 -11.23
C TYR A 25 -2.05 -3.09 -10.60
N LEU A 26 -3.03 -3.56 -11.38
CA LEU A 26 -3.97 -4.59 -10.94
C LEU A 26 -3.24 -5.90 -10.60
N PHE A 27 -2.24 -6.30 -11.41
CA PHE A 27 -1.39 -7.45 -11.11
C PHE A 27 -0.63 -7.28 -9.78
N PHE A 28 -0.05 -6.10 -9.53
CA PHE A 28 0.57 -5.81 -8.23
C PHE A 28 -0.43 -5.93 -7.07
N GLN A 29 -1.65 -5.42 -7.25
CA GLN A 29 -2.68 -5.38 -6.22
C GLN A 29 -3.31 -6.76 -5.91
N ILE A 30 -3.49 -7.61 -6.93
CA ILE A 30 -4.14 -8.92 -6.78
C ILE A 30 -3.13 -10.03 -6.45
N THR A 31 -1.87 -9.89 -6.90
CA THR A 31 -0.86 -10.96 -6.73
C THR A 31 0.24 -10.56 -5.75
N ILE A 32 0.90 -9.43 -5.99
CA ILE A 32 2.12 -9.07 -5.25
C ILE A 32 1.81 -8.58 -3.84
N TYR A 33 0.80 -7.70 -3.65
CA TYR A 33 0.47 -7.17 -2.33
C TYR A 33 -0.10 -8.24 -1.38
N PRO A 34 -0.94 -9.18 -1.85
CA PRO A 34 -1.30 -10.35 -1.05
C PRO A 34 -0.11 -11.21 -0.67
N ALA A 35 0.80 -11.49 -1.61
CA ALA A 35 2.02 -12.24 -1.30
C ALA A 35 2.91 -11.49 -0.30
N LEU A 36 2.99 -10.16 -0.39
CA LEU A 36 3.72 -9.32 0.54
C LEU A 36 3.08 -9.33 1.93
N ALA A 37 1.75 -9.28 2.02
CA ALA A 37 1.01 -9.41 3.28
C ALA A 37 1.26 -10.77 3.93
N PHE A 38 1.24 -11.84 3.14
CA PHE A 38 1.54 -13.19 3.59
C PHE A 38 2.98 -13.34 4.06
N LEU A 39 3.97 -12.83 3.31
CA LEU A 39 5.37 -12.84 3.70
C LEU A 39 5.62 -12.02 4.96
N PHE A 40 5.01 -10.84 5.06
CA PHE A 40 5.05 -10.01 6.26
C PHE A 40 4.49 -10.80 7.45
N TRP A 41 3.31 -11.41 7.29
CA TRP A 41 2.71 -12.23 8.33
C TRP A 41 3.65 -13.36 8.76
N LEU A 42 4.17 -14.18 7.84
CA LEU A 42 5.06 -15.30 8.17
C LEU A 42 6.34 -14.87 8.89
N ILE A 43 7.00 -13.81 8.42
CA ILE A 43 8.25 -13.34 9.02
C ILE A 43 8.00 -12.84 10.44
N PHE A 44 6.90 -12.12 10.64
CA PHE A 44 6.60 -11.53 11.94
C PHE A 44 6.02 -12.56 12.91
N THR A 45 5.06 -13.40 12.52
CA THR A 45 4.49 -14.42 13.42
C THR A 45 5.51 -15.46 13.88
N MET A 46 6.29 -16.05 12.96
CA MET A 46 7.24 -17.11 13.32
C MET A 46 8.42 -16.59 14.15
N ARG A 47 8.96 -15.42 13.79
CA ARG A 47 10.16 -14.89 14.44
C ARG A 47 9.85 -14.29 15.81
N ILE A 48 8.63 -13.78 16.00
CA ILE A 48 8.21 -13.18 17.25
C ILE A 48 7.98 -14.24 18.32
N GLU A 49 7.35 -15.38 18.01
CA GLU A 49 7.14 -16.44 19.02
C GLU A 49 8.45 -16.92 19.65
N GLU A 50 9.50 -17.12 18.85
CA GLU A 50 10.81 -17.57 19.31
C GLU A 50 11.56 -16.48 20.11
N ILE A 51 11.52 -15.23 19.64
CA ILE A 51 12.13 -14.09 20.35
C ILE A 51 11.40 -13.79 21.66
N ILE A 52 10.06 -13.88 21.66
CA ILE A 52 9.22 -13.66 22.84
C ILE A 52 9.53 -14.69 23.92
N PHE A 53 9.61 -15.98 23.57
CA PHE A 53 9.86 -17.04 24.55
C PHE A 53 11.23 -16.87 25.21
N ASN A 54 12.27 -16.58 24.42
CA ASN A 54 13.61 -16.32 24.93
C ASN A 54 13.69 -15.03 25.76
N ALA A 55 13.00 -13.95 25.36
CA ALA A 55 13.00 -12.69 26.11
C ALA A 55 12.20 -12.80 27.42
N LEU A 56 11.10 -13.56 27.43
CA LEU A 56 10.30 -13.85 28.62
C LEU A 56 11.14 -14.56 29.69
N GLU A 57 11.89 -15.58 29.28
CA GLU A 57 12.74 -16.37 30.16
C GLU A 57 14.00 -15.60 30.60
N PHE A 58 14.64 -14.86 29.69
CA PHE A 58 15.89 -14.12 29.98
C PHE A 58 15.67 -12.83 30.80
N LEU A 59 14.61 -12.06 30.49
CA LEU A 59 14.35 -10.75 31.11
C LEU A 59 13.28 -10.80 32.20
N ASN A 60 12.67 -11.96 32.45
CA ASN A 60 11.60 -12.18 33.43
C ASN A 60 10.45 -11.16 33.29
N LEU A 61 10.14 -10.78 32.04
CA LEU A 61 9.16 -9.74 31.74
C LEU A 61 7.73 -10.25 31.94
N SER A 62 6.80 -9.36 32.27
CA SER A 62 5.39 -9.73 32.29
C SER A 62 4.88 -9.99 30.86
N LYS A 63 3.90 -10.91 30.70
CA LYS A 63 3.23 -11.15 29.41
C LYS A 63 2.69 -9.86 28.78
N GLY A 64 2.20 -8.92 29.60
CA GLY A 64 1.71 -7.63 29.14
C GLY A 64 2.81 -6.77 28.50
N THR A 65 3.99 -6.71 29.12
CA THR A 65 5.13 -5.94 28.60
C THR A 65 5.62 -6.48 27.25
N ILE A 66 5.68 -7.80 27.11
CA ILE A 66 6.10 -8.45 25.87
C ILE A 66 5.12 -8.18 24.73
N SER A 67 3.81 -8.28 25.00
CA SER A 67 2.79 -8.00 23.97
C SER A 67 2.88 -6.56 23.45
N ILE A 68 3.20 -5.59 24.31
CA ILE A 68 3.40 -4.21 23.90
C ILE A 68 4.63 -4.08 22.99
N ILE A 69 5.76 -4.70 23.36
CA ILE A 69 6.98 -4.67 22.56
C ILE A 69 6.74 -5.29 21.19
N ASP A 70 6.04 -6.41 21.14
CA ASP A 70 5.67 -7.10 19.91
C ASP A 70 4.83 -6.21 18.97
N ILE A 71 3.75 -5.62 19.49
CA ILE A 71 2.90 -4.70 18.73
C ILE A 71 3.72 -3.53 18.17
N VAL A 72 4.64 -2.97 18.95
CA VAL A 72 5.51 -1.87 18.51
C VAL A 72 6.45 -2.29 17.38
N ILE A 73 7.12 -3.43 17.51
CA ILE A 73 8.04 -3.96 16.49
C ILE A 73 7.28 -4.25 15.19
N THR A 74 6.16 -4.97 15.29
CA THR A 74 5.29 -5.28 14.16
C THR A 74 4.74 -4.01 13.50
N GLY A 75 4.33 -3.02 14.30
CA GLY A 75 3.86 -1.72 13.81
C GLY A 75 4.93 -0.93 13.04
N ILE A 76 6.17 -0.88 13.54
CA ILE A 76 7.29 -0.22 12.85
C ILE A 76 7.61 -0.93 11.54
N ALA A 77 7.58 -2.25 11.53
CA ALA A 77 7.82 -3.02 10.32
C ALA A 77 6.72 -2.80 9.27
N LEU A 78 5.45 -2.83 9.68
CA LEU A 78 4.32 -2.53 8.81
C LEU A 78 4.44 -1.12 8.22
N LEU A 79 4.79 -0.14 9.06
CA LEU A 79 5.02 1.24 8.62
C LEU A 79 6.13 1.33 7.57
N THR A 80 7.22 0.57 7.74
CA THR A 80 8.33 0.53 6.78
C THR A 80 7.86 0.03 5.41
N VAL A 81 7.04 -1.03 5.39
CA VAL A 81 6.44 -1.55 4.15
C VAL A 81 5.51 -0.52 3.49
N LEU A 82 4.66 0.16 4.27
CA LEU A 82 3.76 1.19 3.75
C LEU A 82 4.51 2.41 3.20
N ILE A 83 5.60 2.82 3.85
CA ILE A 83 6.49 3.88 3.34
C ILE A 83 7.11 3.46 2.01
N PHE A 84 7.53 2.20 1.87
CA PHE A 84 8.05 1.67 0.62
C PHE A 84 7.00 1.70 -0.50
N VAL A 85 5.76 1.28 -0.23
CA VAL A 85 4.64 1.36 -1.18
C VAL A 85 4.34 2.81 -1.59
N PHE A 86 4.32 3.74 -0.62
CA PHE A 86 4.19 5.17 -0.90
C PHE A 86 5.30 5.68 -1.82
N TYR A 87 6.55 5.28 -1.56
CA TYR A 87 7.69 5.66 -2.37
C TYR A 87 7.60 5.12 -3.81
N LEU A 88 7.10 3.89 -4.00
CA LEU A 88 6.79 3.36 -5.33
C LEU A 88 5.75 4.22 -6.05
N GLY A 89 4.68 4.64 -5.37
CA GLY A 89 3.70 5.58 -5.92
C GLY A 89 4.33 6.91 -6.33
N TYR A 90 5.20 7.46 -5.48
CA TYR A 90 5.98 8.67 -5.79
C TYR A 90 6.87 8.50 -7.03
N LEU A 91 7.56 7.37 -7.18
CA LEU A 91 8.38 7.09 -8.36
C LEU A 91 7.53 6.99 -9.63
N CYS A 92 6.40 6.26 -9.57
CA CYS A 92 5.47 6.11 -10.68
C CYS A 92 4.82 7.43 -11.10
N SER A 93 4.64 8.37 -10.17
CA SER A 93 4.05 9.68 -10.45
C SER A 93 4.71 10.42 -11.62
N LYS A 94 6.03 10.27 -11.81
CA LYS A 94 6.77 10.92 -12.91
C LYS A 94 6.29 10.44 -14.28
N PHE A 95 5.93 9.17 -14.39
CA PHE A 95 5.41 8.56 -15.61
C PHE A 95 3.93 8.89 -15.80
N LEU A 96 3.16 8.82 -14.70
CA LEU A 96 1.71 9.01 -14.70
C LEU A 96 1.27 10.47 -14.87
N LYS A 97 2.15 11.44 -14.58
CA LYS A 97 1.89 12.87 -14.81
C LYS A 97 1.53 13.25 -16.24
N LYS A 98 1.89 12.41 -17.22
CA LYS A 98 1.57 12.60 -18.64
C LYS A 98 0.11 12.25 -18.96
N ILE A 99 -0.56 11.50 -18.08
CA ILE A 99 -1.94 11.05 -18.24
C ILE A 99 -2.88 12.11 -17.63
N ASN A 100 -4.11 12.20 -18.15
CA ASN A 100 -5.16 13.03 -17.56
C ASN A 100 -5.42 12.61 -16.10
N LYS A 101 -5.24 13.54 -15.16
CA LYS A 101 -5.40 13.31 -13.71
C LYS A 101 -6.80 12.82 -13.34
N THR A 102 -7.85 13.32 -13.99
CA THR A 102 -9.24 12.91 -13.72
C THR A 102 -9.46 11.46 -14.09
N LEU A 103 -8.92 11.05 -15.25
CA LEU A 103 -9.05 9.67 -15.74
C LEU A 103 -8.19 8.69 -14.93
N LEU A 104 -6.96 9.08 -14.58
CA LEU A 104 -6.14 8.27 -13.67
C LEU A 104 -6.81 8.15 -12.30
N GLY A 105 -7.38 9.23 -11.79
CA GLY A 105 -8.12 9.25 -10.53
C GLY A 105 -9.35 8.34 -10.54
N SER A 106 -10.11 8.31 -11.63
CA SER A 106 -11.26 7.40 -11.74
C SER A 106 -10.85 5.93 -11.75
N VAL A 107 -9.74 5.58 -12.42
CA VAL A 107 -9.18 4.21 -12.38
C VAL A 107 -8.75 3.84 -10.96
N MET A 108 -8.00 4.71 -10.27
CA MET A 108 -7.58 4.45 -8.89
C MET A 108 -8.79 4.27 -7.96
N MET A 109 -9.81 5.12 -8.11
CA MET A 109 -11.04 5.03 -7.32
C MET A 109 -11.79 3.72 -7.57
N ALA A 110 -11.89 3.26 -8.82
CA ALA A 110 -12.52 1.99 -9.15
C ALA A 110 -11.80 0.80 -8.49
N ILE A 111 -10.47 0.81 -8.48
CA ILE A 111 -9.66 -0.22 -7.81
C ILE A 111 -9.87 -0.16 -6.29
N LEU A 112 -9.91 1.04 -5.70
CA LEU A 112 -10.17 1.20 -4.27
C LEU A 112 -11.56 0.64 -3.87
N ILE A 113 -12.59 0.94 -4.66
CA ILE A 113 -13.95 0.42 -4.45
C ILE A 113 -13.96 -1.11 -4.51
N TYR A 114 -13.26 -1.71 -5.47
CA TYR A 114 -13.16 -3.17 -5.59
C TYR A 114 -12.61 -3.82 -4.31
N PHE A 115 -11.52 -3.27 -3.74
CA PHE A 115 -10.94 -3.81 -2.51
C PHE A 115 -11.81 -3.56 -1.28
N LEU A 116 -12.43 -2.38 -1.18
CA LEU A 116 -13.39 -2.09 -0.11
C LEU A 116 -14.57 -3.05 -0.15
N TYR A 117 -15.15 -3.28 -1.33
CA TYR A 117 -16.22 -4.26 -1.53
C TYR A 117 -15.78 -5.64 -1.04
N LYS A 118 -14.58 -6.09 -1.45
CA LYS A 118 -14.02 -7.38 -1.01
C LYS A 118 -13.90 -7.48 0.51
N ILE A 119 -13.44 -6.44 1.22
CA ILE A 119 -13.38 -6.45 2.69
C ILE A 119 -14.74 -6.76 3.32
N PHE A 120 -15.82 -6.17 2.81
CA PHE A 120 -17.17 -6.33 3.38
C PHE A 120 -17.87 -7.62 2.96
N THR A 121 -17.56 -8.15 1.77
CA THR A 121 -18.20 -9.36 1.26
C THR A 121 -17.42 -10.63 1.55
N GLU A 122 -16.15 -10.54 1.95
CA GLU A 122 -15.35 -11.71 2.29
C GLU A 122 -15.81 -12.30 3.63
N THR A 123 -16.45 -13.47 3.53
CA THR A 123 -16.98 -14.25 4.66
C THR A 123 -16.07 -15.41 5.04
N ASP A 124 -15.10 -15.76 4.20
CA ASP A 124 -14.18 -16.86 4.46
C ASP A 124 -13.07 -16.44 5.42
N GLU A 125 -13.24 -16.82 6.69
CA GLU A 125 -12.18 -16.88 7.68
C GLU A 125 -11.44 -18.21 7.46
N ASN A 126 -10.46 -18.22 6.55
CA ASN A 126 -9.58 -19.38 6.45
C ASN A 126 -8.77 -19.51 7.76
N THR A 127 -9.09 -20.52 8.57
CA THR A 127 -8.55 -20.73 9.94
C THR A 127 -7.18 -21.40 9.96
N ALA A 128 -6.41 -21.31 8.87
CA ALA A 128 -5.04 -21.79 8.87
C ALA A 128 -4.22 -20.98 9.88
N MET A 129 -3.76 -21.66 10.95
CA MET A 129 -3.16 -21.08 12.17
C MET A 129 -2.02 -20.08 11.94
N PHE A 130 -1.39 -20.07 10.75
CA PHE A 130 -0.24 -19.25 10.40
C PHE A 130 -0.42 -18.42 9.13
N ALA A 131 -1.64 -18.27 8.61
CA ALA A 131 -1.92 -17.46 7.43
C ALA A 131 -2.83 -16.27 7.80
N PRO A 132 -2.59 -15.06 7.24
CA PRO A 132 -3.55 -13.97 7.36
C PRO A 132 -4.86 -14.37 6.67
N THR A 133 -5.97 -13.99 7.27
CA THR A 133 -7.29 -14.19 6.67
C THR A 133 -7.40 -13.44 5.34
N ALA A 134 -8.28 -13.91 4.46
CA ALA A 134 -8.53 -13.22 3.19
C ALA A 134 -8.95 -11.75 3.43
N ARG A 135 -9.74 -11.49 4.48
CA ARG A 135 -10.12 -10.13 4.89
C ARG A 135 -8.91 -9.27 5.26
N GLU A 136 -7.98 -9.78 6.08
CA GLU A 136 -6.77 -9.04 6.47
C GLU A 136 -5.87 -8.73 5.26
N ILE A 137 -5.78 -9.66 4.31
CA ILE A 137 -5.09 -9.42 3.04
C ILE A 137 -5.75 -8.25 2.28
N TYR A 138 -7.07 -8.23 2.15
CA TYR A 138 -7.75 -7.13 1.45
C TYR A 138 -7.64 -5.80 2.21
N ILE A 139 -7.60 -5.81 3.55
CA ILE A 139 -7.31 -4.63 4.37
C ILE A 139 -5.90 -4.12 4.03
N PHE A 140 -4.90 -4.99 4.03
CA PHE A 140 -3.52 -4.64 3.69
C PHE A 140 -3.42 -4.07 2.26
N CYS A 141 -4.07 -4.70 1.28
CA CYS A 141 -4.10 -4.21 -0.10
C CYS A 141 -4.79 -2.84 -0.20
N THR A 142 -5.90 -2.63 0.52
CA THR A 142 -6.62 -1.35 0.55
C THR A 142 -5.76 -0.24 1.13
N VAL A 143 -5.12 -0.47 2.28
CA VAL A 143 -4.23 0.51 2.90
C VAL A 143 -3.03 0.79 1.99
N SER A 144 -2.40 -0.25 1.44
CA SER A 144 -1.29 -0.12 0.48
C SER A 144 -1.71 0.67 -0.78
N HIS A 145 -2.90 0.42 -1.31
CA HIS A 145 -3.47 1.18 -2.43
C HIS A 145 -3.62 2.66 -2.08
N ILE A 146 -4.11 2.99 -0.88
CA ILE A 146 -4.24 4.38 -0.43
C ILE A 146 -2.86 5.04 -0.35
N PHE A 147 -1.88 4.40 0.29
CA PHE A 147 -0.51 4.93 0.38
C PHE A 147 0.13 5.15 -1.00
N TYR A 148 -0.03 4.17 -1.91
CA TYR A 148 0.44 4.28 -3.29
C TYR A 148 -0.22 5.47 -4.01
N THR A 149 -1.55 5.57 -3.94
CA THR A 149 -2.34 6.65 -4.56
C THR A 149 -1.93 8.02 -4.03
N VAL A 150 -1.72 8.15 -2.71
CA VAL A 150 -1.20 9.40 -2.12
C VAL A 150 0.19 9.70 -2.68
N GLY A 151 1.09 8.72 -2.78
CA GLY A 151 2.41 8.87 -3.39
C GLY A 151 2.34 9.37 -4.84
N VAL A 152 1.40 8.84 -5.62
CA VAL A 152 1.18 9.25 -7.02
C VAL A 152 0.70 10.71 -7.10
N PHE A 153 -0.39 11.06 -6.42
CA PHE A 153 -1.05 12.36 -6.58
C PHE A 153 -0.38 13.51 -5.83
N PHE A 154 0.27 13.23 -4.70
CA PHE A 154 0.92 14.27 -3.87
C PHE A 154 2.44 14.37 -4.11
N SER A 155 2.95 13.73 -5.16
CA SER A 155 4.38 13.71 -5.49
C SER A 155 5.06 15.09 -5.57
N ASP A 156 4.36 16.12 -6.07
CA ASP A 156 4.90 17.48 -6.12
C ASP A 156 5.12 18.09 -4.73
N LYS A 157 4.20 17.82 -3.78
CA LYS A 157 4.35 18.26 -2.40
C LYS A 157 5.51 17.52 -1.72
N VAL A 158 5.61 16.21 -1.93
CA VAL A 158 6.69 15.37 -1.40
C VAL A 158 8.05 15.85 -1.93
N LYS A 159 8.14 16.10 -3.24
CA LYS A 159 9.36 16.62 -3.87
C LYS A 159 9.77 17.96 -3.24
N LYS A 160 8.83 18.89 -3.04
CA LYS A 160 9.11 20.19 -2.40
C LYS A 160 9.64 20.04 -0.97
N VAL A 161 9.18 19.05 -0.21
CA VAL A 161 9.70 18.77 1.14
C VAL A 161 11.10 18.17 1.05
N LEU A 162 11.29 17.17 0.19
CA LEU A 162 12.58 16.49 0.02
C LEU A 162 13.68 17.47 -0.44
N ASP A 163 13.35 18.35 -1.39
CA ASP A 163 14.27 19.38 -1.87
C ASP A 163 14.67 20.32 -0.72
N ARG A 164 13.72 20.78 0.11
CA ARG A 164 14.03 21.62 1.29
C ARG A 164 14.94 20.93 2.30
N ILE A 165 14.74 19.64 2.56
CA ILE A 165 15.60 18.86 3.46
C ILE A 165 17.02 18.78 2.88
N LYS A 166 17.14 18.56 1.57
CA LYS A 166 18.42 18.47 0.88
C LYS A 166 19.19 19.81 0.87
N PHE A 167 18.47 20.92 0.70
CA PHE A 167 19.07 22.27 0.76
C PHE A 167 19.50 22.68 2.17
N LYS A 168 18.83 22.22 3.23
CA LYS A 168 19.25 22.46 4.62
C LYS A 168 20.52 21.71 5.04
N LYS A 169 20.96 20.72 4.26
CA LYS A 169 22.14 19.89 4.52
C LYS A 169 23.41 20.43 3.86
N LYS A 170 23.31 21.54 3.12
CA LYS A 170 24.41 22.28 2.49
C LYS A 170 24.70 23.52 3.32
#